data_AF-A0A2E9H3X8-F1
#
_entry.id   AF-A0A2E9H3X8-F1
#
_cell.length_a   1.000
_cell.length_b   1.000
_cell.length_c   1.000
_cell.angle_alpha   90.00
_cell.angle_beta   90.00
_cell.angle_gamma   90.00
#
_symmetry.space_group_name_H-M   'P 1'
#
loop_
_entity.id
_entity.type
_entity.pdbx_description
1 polymer ?
#
loop_
_entity_poly.entity_id
_entity_poly.type
_entity_poly.pdbx_seq_one_letter_code
_entity_poly.pdbx_strand_id
1 'polypeptide(L)' 'MPLKKWTLQYLVALPLLCAIFASVQYLKGQSILYSLEFGATWAFISIFIFAVRRAYNFKRRIHCDICNDLPSHNKIK' A
#
# COMPACT_ATOMS: atom_id res chain seq x y z
N MET A 1 6.78 -11.26 -11.98
CA MET A 1 6.54 -10.12 -11.05
C MET A 1 7.83 -9.87 -10.29
N PRO A 2 8.22 -8.60 -10.04
CA PRO A 2 9.32 -8.30 -9.14
C PRO A 2 8.87 -8.48 -7.68
N LEU A 3 8.50 -9.72 -7.31
CA LEU A 3 7.93 -10.11 -6.01
C LEU A 3 8.76 -9.57 -4.84
N LYS A 4 10.10 -9.69 -4.92
CA LYS A 4 11.01 -9.16 -3.90
C LYS A 4 10.85 -7.65 -3.67
N LYS A 5 10.69 -6.86 -4.74
CA LYS A 5 10.51 -5.40 -4.65
C LYS A 5 9.14 -5.06 -4.04
N TRP A 6 8.11 -5.77 -4.47
CA TRP A 6 6.74 -5.56 -3.99
C TRP A 6 6.63 -5.89 -2.50
N THR A 7 7.16 -7.03 -2.06
CA THR A 7 7.16 -7.41 -0.65
C THR A 7 7.89 -6.39 0.22
N LEU A 8 9.05 -5.89 -0.21
CA LEU A 8 9.79 -4.86 0.53
C LEU A 8 8.98 -3.56 0.66
N GLN A 9 8.33 -3.12 -0.41
CA GLN A 9 7.48 -1.92 -0.38
C GLN A 9 6.30 -2.09 0.57
N TYR A 10 5.64 -3.24 0.57
CA TYR A 10 4.51 -3.50 1.47
C TYR A 10 4.94 -3.67 2.93
N LEU A 11 6.13 -4.23 3.16
CA LEU A 11 6.72 -4.34 4.50
C LEU A 11 6.98 -2.96 5.12
N VAL A 12 7.35 -1.97 4.31
CA VAL A 12 7.52 -0.58 4.76
C VAL A 12 6.17 0.16 4.84
N ALA A 13 5.28 -0.06 3.88
CA ALA A 13 3.99 0.64 3.82
C ALA A 13 3.04 0.24 4.97
N LEU A 14 3.04 -1.03 5.39
CA LEU A 14 2.16 -1.53 6.45
C LEU A 14 2.36 -0.82 7.80
N PRO A 15 3.57 -0.77 8.39
CA PRO A 15 3.77 -0.07 9.66
C PRO A 15 3.54 1.44 9.52
N LEU A 16 3.88 2.03 8.37
CA LEU A 16 3.65 3.44 8.12
C LEU A 16 2.15 3.80 8.12
N LEU A 17 1.35 3.05 7.36
CA LEU A 17 -0.10 3.27 7.30
C LEU A 17 -0.76 2.95 8.64
N CYS A 18 -0.33 1.88 9.32
CA CYS A 18 -0.83 1.52 10.64
C CYS A 18 -0.57 2.66 11.64
N ALA A 19 0.64 3.21 11.67
CA ALA A 19 0.99 4.34 12.53
C ALA A 19 0.16 5.59 12.20
N ILE A 20 -0.04 5.93 10.93
CA ILE A 20 -0.85 7.08 10.51
C ILE A 20 -2.30 6.91 10.98
N PHE A 21 -2.92 5.77 10.68
CA PHE A 21 -4.32 5.52 11.04
C PHE A 21 -4.53 5.41 12.55
N ALA A 22 -3.63 4.74 13.27
CA ALA A 22 -3.67 4.66 14.72
C ALA A 22 -3.49 6.03 15.36
N SER A 23 -2.56 6.85 14.85
CA SER A 23 -2.34 8.22 15.35
C SER A 23 -3.61 9.08 15.20
N VAL A 24 -4.30 8.98 14.05
CA VAL A 24 -5.56 9.72 13.83
C VAL A 24 -6.62 9.33 14.86
N GLN A 25 -6.77 8.04 15.18
CA GLN A 25 -7.77 7.61 16.16
C GLN A 25 -7.37 7.95 17.60
N TYR A 26 -6.08 7.86 17.90
CA TYR A 26 -5.56 8.26 19.19
C TYR A 26 -5.77 9.77 19.45
N LEU A 27 -5.52 10.62 18.45
CA LEU A 27 -5.76 12.06 18.52
C LEU A 27 -7.25 12.43 18.66
N LYS A 28 -8.17 11.53 18.29
CA LYS A 28 -9.61 11.69 18.57
C LYS A 28 -10.02 11.31 19.98
N GLY A 29 -9.06 10.94 20.85
CA GLY A 29 -9.31 10.53 22.23
C GLY A 29 -9.79 9.08 22.38
N GLN A 30 -9.60 8.24 21.36
CA GLN A 30 -9.91 6.81 21.47
C GLN A 30 -8.86 6.07 22.30
N SER A 31 -9.21 4.88 22.81
CA SER A 31 -8.26 4.04 23.53
C SER A 31 -7.10 3.60 22.64
N ILE A 32 -5.94 3.31 23.25
CA ILE A 32 -4.74 2.87 22.53
C ILE A 32 -5.02 1.56 21.78
N LEU A 33 -5.67 0.59 22.45
CA LEU A 33 -6.00 -0.70 21.86
C LEU A 33 -6.90 -0.55 20.64
N TYR A 34 -7.98 0.23 20.77
CA TYR A 34 -8.89 0.50 19.65
C TYR A 34 -8.16 1.20 18.49
N SER A 35 -7.29 2.16 18.78
CA SER A 35 -6.53 2.89 17.77
C SER A 35 -5.58 1.98 17.00
N LEU A 36 -4.92 1.04 17.69
CA LEU A 36 -4.05 0.04 17.07
C LEU A 36 -4.83 -0.95 16.22
N GLU A 37 -5.95 -1.48 16.71
CA GLU A 37 -6.82 -2.39 15.95
C GLU A 37 -7.35 -1.72 14.69
N PHE A 38 -7.84 -0.48 14.82
CA PHE A 38 -8.29 0.33 13.70
C PHE A 38 -7.14 0.54 12.69
N GLY A 39 -5.97 0.95 13.16
CA GLY A 39 -4.82 1.20 12.32
C GLY A 39 -4.36 -0.03 11.56
N ALA A 40 -4.25 -1.18 12.23
CA ALA A 40 -3.87 -2.45 11.62
C ALA A 40 -4.91 -2.91 10.58
N THR A 41 -6.19 -2.84 10.91
CA THR A 41 -7.29 -3.27 10.02
C THR A 41 -7.32 -2.43 8.74
N TRP A 42 -7.31 -1.10 8.88
CA TRP A 42 -7.38 -0.21 7.73
C TRP A 42 -6.08 -0.19 6.90
N ALA A 43 -4.92 -0.36 7.54
CA ALA A 43 -3.66 -0.53 6.81
C ALA A 43 -3.66 -1.80 5.96
N PHE A 44 -4.13 -2.92 6.52
CA PHE A 44 -4.26 -4.17 5.78
C PHE A 44 -5.22 -4.05 4.60
N ILE A 45 -6.43 -3.52 4.81
CA ILE A 45 -7.42 -3.33 3.74
C ILE A 45 -6.87 -2.43 2.62
N SER A 46 -6.23 -1.31 2.98
CA SER A 46 -5.68 -0.36 2.02
C SER A 46 -4.58 -1.00 1.16
N ILE A 47 -3.66 -1.73 1.80
CA ILE A 47 -2.58 -2.43 1.09
C ILE A 47 -3.14 -3.53 0.21
N PHE A 48 -4.13 -4.28 0.69
CA PHE A 48 -4.76 -5.35 -0.08
C PHE A 48 -5.39 -4.82 -1.37
N ILE A 49 -6.20 -3.74 -1.29
CA ILE A 49 -6.82 -3.10 -2.46
C ILE A 49 -5.74 -2.66 -3.45
N PHE A 50 -4.68 -1.98 -2.98
CA PHE A 50 -3.61 -1.52 -3.84
C PHE A 50 -2.82 -2.66 -4.46
N ALA A 51 -2.52 -3.73 -3.70
CA ALA A 51 -1.81 -4.90 -4.19
C ALA A 51 -2.60 -5.64 -5.28
N VAL A 52 -3.90 -5.83 -5.09
CA VAL A 52 -4.79 -6.42 -6.09
C VAL A 52 -4.82 -5.56 -7.36
N ARG A 53 -4.99 -4.24 -7.22
CA ARG A 53 -5.02 -3.31 -8.36
C ARG A 53 -3.70 -3.33 -9.15
N ARG A 54 -2.57 -3.33 -8.44
CA ARG A 54 -1.23 -3.42 -9.01
C ARG A 54 -1.00 -4.74 -9.73
N ALA A 55 -1.41 -5.85 -9.14
CA ALA A 55 -1.33 -7.18 -9.77
C ALA A 55 -2.16 -7.26 -11.05
N TYR A 56 -3.39 -6.69 -11.03
CA TYR A 56 -4.22 -6.58 -12.23
C TYR A 56 -3.55 -5.74 -13.32
N ASN A 57 -3.03 -4.55 -12.99
CA ASN A 57 -2.33 -3.68 -13.94
C ASN A 57 -1.11 -4.38 -14.55
N PHE A 58 -0.31 -5.04 -13.72
CA PHE A 58 0.85 -5.81 -14.17
C PHE A 58 0.45 -6.94 -15.14
N LYS A 59 -0.61 -7.70 -14.81
CA LYS A 59 -1.12 -8.79 -15.67
C LYS A 59 -1.67 -8.27 -17.00
N ARG A 60 -2.35 -7.12 -16.99
CA ARG A 60 -2.95 -6.49 -18.18
C ARG A 60 -2.00 -5.57 -18.95
N ARG A 61 -0.73 -5.46 -18.54
CA ARG A 61 0.27 -4.58 -19.15
C ARG A 61 -0.15 -3.09 -19.14
N ILE A 62 -0.97 -2.69 -18.17
CA ILE A 62 -1.41 -1.31 -17.99
C ILE A 62 -0.32 -0.57 -17.21
N HIS A 63 0.19 0.53 -17.78
CA HIS A 63 1.23 1.34 -17.13
C HIS A 63 0.68 2.01 -15.85
N CYS A 64 1.51 2.02 -14.80
CA CYS A 64 1.24 2.69 -13.54
C CYS A 64 2.45 3.55 -13.18
N ASP A 65 2.31 4.87 -13.23
CA ASP A 65 3.42 5.81 -12.98
C ASP A 65 4.00 5.67 -11.57
N ILE A 66 3.12 5.46 -10.59
CA ILE A 66 3.48 5.27 -9.17
C ILE A 66 4.22 3.95 -8.96
N CYS A 67 3.82 2.90 -9.68
CA CYS A 67 4.33 1.55 -9.49
C CYS A 67 5.65 1.32 -10.23
N ASN A 68 5.79 1.96 -11.40
CA ASN A 68 6.94 1.83 -12.32
C ASN A 68 7.36 0.37 -12.59
N ASP A 69 6.38 -0.54 -12.71
CA ASP A 69 6.63 -1.98 -12.93
C ASP A 69 6.82 -2.34 -14.41
N LEU A 70 6.37 -1.46 -15.31
CA LEU A 70 6.39 -1.65 -16.76
C LEU A 70 7.04 -0.42 -17.40
N PRO A 71 7.84 -0.57 -18.47
CA PRO A 71 8.40 0.56 -19.20
C PRO A 71 7.27 1.45 -19.72
N SER A 72 7.40 2.76 -19.52
CA SER A 72 6.47 3.74 -20.09
C SER A 72 6.60 3.72 -21.61
N HIS A 73 5.48 3.84 -22.32
CA HIS A 73 5.45 3.94 -23.79
C HIS A 73 6.29 5.13 -24.31
N ASN A 74 6.56 6.13 -23.46
CA ASN A 74 7.38 7.31 -23.76
C ASN A 74 8.90 7.09 -23.65
N LYS A 75 9.37 5.87 -23.36
CA LYS A 75 10.82 5.54 -23.33
C LYS A 75 11.34 4.87 -24.62
N ILE A 76 10.57 4.87 -25.70
CA ILE A 76 11.07 4.55 -27.04
C ILE A 76 11.46 5.87 -27.70
N LYS A 77 12.66 6.36 -27.38
CA LYS A 77 13.34 7.38 -28.19
C LYS A 77 14.84 7.09 -28.18
#